data_AF-A0A847V194-F1
#
_entry.id   AF-A0A847V194-F1
#
_cell.length_a   1.000
_cell.length_b   1.000
_cell.length_c   1.000
_cell.angle_alpha   90.00
_cell.angle_beta   90.00
_cell.angle_gamma   90.00
#
_symmetry.space_group_name_H-M   'P 1'
#
loop_
_entity.id
_entity.type
_entity.pdbx_description
1 polymer ?
#
loop_
_entity_poly.entity_id
_entity_poly.type
_entity_poly.pdbx_seq_one_letter_code
_entity_poly.pdbx_strand_id
1 'polypeptide(L)'
;MQKYQPIAAFVALIAVIALAPGAGAVVAPECDGVAPGENVTFVGPDPVQLDYVEEVVYYYLWSATANGETIATGTNKNFTFTVPEVPLDPGTLHIDITLLVTDGLGCINEAYDCLTAYARPPCGISGDNSTCEDSPETTYSYAEDPSGLTFAWKIDGVDAGTGDSIDVDWTGKSFGDHVVTLEVTKAYDDGTTTTSTCEMDVLYIQSPDASFTRVV
;
A
#
# COMPACT_ATOMS: atom_id res chain seq x y z
N MET A 1 -34.23 53.72 -1.75
CA MET A 1 -34.39 52.96 -0.49
C MET A 1 -34.12 51.50 -0.79
N GLN A 2 -32.97 51.04 -0.32
CA GLN A 2 -32.45 49.70 -0.43
C GLN A 2 -32.93 48.93 0.81
N LYS A 3 -33.46 47.72 0.64
CA LYS A 3 -33.59 46.74 1.71
C LYS A 3 -33.23 45.36 1.15
N TYR A 4 -31.97 44.99 1.36
CA TYR A 4 -31.50 43.61 1.36
C TYR A 4 -31.67 43.05 2.77
N GLN A 5 -32.15 41.80 2.90
CA GLN A 5 -31.69 40.80 3.90
C GLN A 5 -32.40 39.43 3.73
N PRO A 6 -31.90 38.31 4.28
CA PRO A 6 -31.23 37.26 3.48
C PRO A 6 -31.85 35.85 3.55
N ILE A 7 -31.37 35.02 2.61
CA ILE A 7 -31.29 33.55 2.45
C ILE A 7 -31.79 32.68 3.62
N ALA A 8 -32.66 31.72 3.29
CA ALA A 8 -32.61 30.35 3.79
C ALA A 8 -33.21 29.40 2.74
N ALA A 9 -32.36 28.76 1.95
CA ALA A 9 -32.76 27.71 1.01
C ALA A 9 -32.98 26.41 1.77
N PHE A 10 -34.24 25.99 1.91
CA PHE A 10 -34.59 24.63 2.32
C PHE A 10 -34.70 23.77 1.06
N VAL A 11 -33.65 23.00 0.75
CA VAL A 11 -33.71 21.97 -0.28
C VAL A 11 -34.43 20.76 0.32
N ALA A 12 -35.64 20.50 -0.17
CA ALA A 12 -36.39 19.31 0.15
C ALA A 12 -35.83 18.11 -0.65
N LEU A 13 -35.30 17.12 0.07
CA LEU A 13 -34.91 15.83 -0.48
C LEU A 13 -36.18 15.00 -0.75
N ILE A 14 -36.56 14.83 -2.02
CA ILE A 14 -37.51 13.79 -2.45
C ILE A 14 -36.82 12.99 -3.55
N ALA A 15 -36.23 11.85 -3.17
CA ALA A 15 -35.76 10.84 -4.11
C ALA A 15 -36.98 10.11 -4.67
N VAL A 16 -37.35 10.41 -5.91
CA VAL A 16 -38.29 9.60 -6.69
C VAL A 16 -37.49 8.44 -7.28
N ILE A 17 -37.61 7.24 -6.69
CA ILE A 17 -37.03 6.02 -7.26
C ILE A 17 -37.89 5.62 -8.46
N ALA A 18 -37.42 5.96 -9.66
CA ALA A 18 -37.93 5.38 -10.90
C ALA A 18 -37.31 3.98 -11.07
N LEU A 19 -38.11 2.94 -10.82
CA LEU A 19 -37.78 1.57 -11.20
C LEU A 19 -37.87 1.45 -12.73
N ALA A 20 -36.75 1.67 -13.42
CA ALA A 20 -36.61 1.30 -14.82
C ALA A 20 -36.28 -0.20 -14.91
N PRO A 21 -37.03 -1.00 -15.69
CA PRO A 21 -36.75 -2.42 -15.86
C PRO A 21 -35.60 -2.60 -16.86
N GLY A 22 -34.56 -3.35 -16.47
CA GLY A 22 -33.58 -3.92 -17.39
C GLY A 22 -32.42 -3.01 -17.78
N ALA A 23 -31.73 -2.41 -16.81
CA ALA A 23 -30.30 -2.17 -17.02
C ALA A 23 -29.60 -3.52 -16.80
N GLY A 24 -29.10 -4.14 -17.86
CA GLY A 24 -28.04 -5.13 -17.68
C GLY A 24 -26.99 -4.48 -16.80
N ALA A 25 -26.52 -5.17 -15.75
CA ALA A 25 -25.48 -4.65 -14.89
C ALA A 25 -24.31 -4.24 -15.79
N VAL A 26 -24.13 -2.93 -15.96
CA VAL A 26 -22.91 -2.41 -16.56
C VAL A 26 -21.87 -2.80 -15.54
N VAL A 27 -21.08 -3.82 -15.85
CA VAL A 27 -19.93 -4.20 -15.04
C VAL A 27 -19.12 -2.92 -14.91
N ALA A 28 -19.01 -2.38 -13.69
CA ALA A 28 -18.15 -1.24 -13.45
C ALA A 28 -16.76 -1.61 -13.96
N PRO A 29 -16.02 -0.69 -14.61
CA PRO A 29 -14.64 -0.97 -14.98
C PRO A 29 -13.91 -1.49 -13.74
N GLU A 30 -13.22 -2.61 -13.89
CA GLU A 30 -12.38 -3.14 -12.81
C GLU A 30 -11.27 -2.12 -12.56
N CYS A 31 -11.15 -1.65 -11.32
CA CYS A 31 -10.13 -0.68 -10.94
C CYS A 31 -8.75 -1.34 -10.94
N ASP A 32 -7.73 -0.65 -11.44
CA ASP A 32 -6.37 -1.16 -11.46
C ASP A 32 -5.82 -1.31 -10.04
N GLY A 33 -5.15 -2.42 -9.78
CA GLY A 33 -4.53 -2.68 -8.49
C GLY A 33 -3.20 -1.97 -8.28
N VAL A 34 -2.97 -1.53 -7.05
CA VAL A 34 -1.74 -0.81 -6.68
C VAL A 34 -1.26 -1.17 -5.28
N ALA A 35 0.05 -1.07 -5.06
CA ALA A 35 0.64 -1.28 -3.74
C ALA A 35 0.69 0.04 -2.92
N PRO A 36 0.54 -0.01 -1.58
CA PRO A 36 0.74 1.15 -0.73
C PRO A 36 2.13 1.75 -0.88
N GLY A 37 2.24 3.08 -0.80
CA GLY A 37 3.51 3.79 -0.96
C GLY A 37 4.01 3.93 -2.40
N GLU A 38 3.34 3.32 -3.38
CA GLU A 38 3.64 3.52 -4.80
C GLU A 38 3.28 4.94 -5.26
N ASN A 39 4.08 5.52 -6.16
CA ASN A 39 3.75 6.80 -6.81
C ASN A 39 3.05 6.54 -8.14
N VAL A 40 1.76 6.82 -8.21
CA VAL A 40 0.96 6.68 -9.44
C VAL A 40 0.84 8.02 -10.15
N THR A 41 0.85 8.01 -11.49
CA THR A 41 0.76 9.24 -12.30
C THR A 41 -0.33 9.13 -13.36
N PHE A 42 -1.22 10.12 -13.36
CA PHE A 42 -2.25 10.32 -14.38
C PHE A 42 -1.89 11.52 -15.25
N VAL A 43 -2.24 11.48 -16.54
CA VAL A 43 -1.91 12.52 -17.52
C VAL A 43 -3.18 13.03 -18.17
N GLY A 44 -3.42 14.34 -18.06
CA GLY A 44 -4.56 15.01 -18.67
C GLY A 44 -4.39 15.16 -20.19
N PRO A 45 -5.49 15.42 -20.92
CA PRO A 45 -5.44 15.58 -22.38
C PRO A 45 -4.64 16.81 -22.80
N ASP A 46 -4.02 16.77 -23.97
CA ASP A 46 -3.45 17.96 -24.62
C ASP A 46 -4.56 18.89 -25.17
N PRO A 47 -4.37 20.21 -25.16
CA PRO A 47 -5.27 21.14 -25.83
C PRO A 47 -5.41 20.80 -27.32
N VAL A 48 -6.64 20.64 -27.78
CA VAL A 48 -6.92 20.47 -29.21
C VAL A 48 -7.01 21.85 -29.86
N GLN A 49 -6.14 22.12 -30.83
CA GLN A 49 -6.17 23.38 -31.58
C GLN A 49 -7.42 23.44 -32.47
N LEU A 50 -8.12 24.57 -32.40
CA LEU A 50 -9.35 24.83 -33.17
C LEU A 50 -9.05 25.89 -34.23
N ASP A 51 -9.52 25.69 -35.46
CA ASP A 51 -9.20 26.59 -36.60
C ASP A 51 -9.70 28.05 -36.42
N TYR A 52 -10.62 28.27 -35.47
CA TYR A 52 -11.22 29.57 -35.18
C TYR A 52 -10.72 30.20 -33.86
N VAL A 53 -9.72 29.61 -33.21
CA VAL A 53 -9.11 30.12 -31.98
C VAL A 53 -7.59 30.06 -32.12
N GLU A 54 -6.90 31.18 -31.94
CA GLU A 54 -5.45 31.25 -32.13
C GLU A 54 -4.67 30.38 -31.13
N GLU A 55 -5.15 30.30 -29.88
CA GLU A 55 -4.58 29.45 -28.83
C GLU A 55 -5.68 28.88 -27.94
N VAL A 56 -5.64 27.56 -27.71
CA VAL A 56 -6.52 26.88 -26.75
C VAL A 56 -5.66 26.46 -25.57
N VAL A 57 -6.02 26.93 -24.37
CA VAL A 57 -5.36 26.56 -23.11
C VAL A 57 -6.33 25.70 -22.30
N TYR A 58 -5.82 24.64 -21.67
CA TYR A 58 -6.57 23.80 -20.73
C TYR A 58 -6.10 24.04 -19.29
N TYR A 59 -7.06 24.09 -18.38
CA TYR A 59 -6.86 24.10 -16.94
C TYR A 59 -7.33 22.77 -16.37
N TYR A 60 -6.47 22.12 -15.59
CA TYR A 60 -6.75 20.82 -14.99
C TYR A 60 -7.07 20.99 -13.51
N LEU A 61 -8.00 20.20 -13.01
CA LEU A 61 -8.23 20.01 -11.59
C LEU A 61 -8.42 18.53 -11.32
N TRP A 62 -7.49 17.97 -10.57
CA TRP A 62 -7.47 16.58 -10.16
C TRP A 62 -7.92 16.44 -8.72
N SER A 63 -8.63 15.35 -8.45
CA SER A 63 -8.94 14.90 -7.09
C SER A 63 -8.81 13.38 -7.03
N ALA A 64 -8.06 12.90 -6.03
CA ALA A 64 -8.10 11.51 -5.60
C ALA A 64 -8.84 11.44 -4.27
N THR A 65 -9.86 10.59 -4.18
CA THR A 65 -10.67 10.41 -2.96
C THR A 65 -10.72 8.95 -2.55
N ALA A 66 -10.61 8.70 -1.25
CA ALA A 66 -10.78 7.37 -0.67
C ALA A 66 -11.76 7.46 0.49
N ASN A 67 -12.74 6.56 0.55
CA ASN A 67 -13.80 6.57 1.57
C ASN A 67 -14.52 7.93 1.73
N GLY A 68 -14.65 8.69 0.64
CA GLY A 68 -15.28 10.02 0.64
C GLY A 68 -14.39 11.16 1.14
N GLU A 69 -13.13 10.91 1.48
CA GLU A 69 -12.14 11.92 1.86
C GLU A 69 -11.15 12.18 0.73
N THR A 70 -10.80 13.44 0.50
CA THR A 70 -9.77 13.81 -0.49
C THR A 70 -8.38 13.50 0.05
N ILE A 71 -7.68 12.59 -0.63
CA ILE A 71 -6.31 12.18 -0.27
C ILE A 71 -5.25 12.94 -1.07
N ALA A 72 -5.58 13.42 -2.28
CA ALA A 72 -4.67 14.25 -3.08
C ALA A 72 -5.44 15.14 -4.07
N THR A 73 -4.84 16.25 -4.47
CA THR A 73 -5.33 17.15 -5.53
C THR A 73 -4.18 17.67 -6.37
N GLY A 74 -4.47 18.17 -7.56
CA GLY A 74 -3.47 18.77 -8.44
C GLY A 74 -4.07 19.62 -9.53
N THR A 75 -3.27 20.52 -10.11
CA THR A 75 -3.71 21.41 -11.20
C THR A 75 -2.80 21.37 -12.43
N ASN A 76 -1.72 20.58 -12.36
CA ASN A 76 -0.85 20.32 -13.50
C ASN A 76 -1.50 19.32 -14.45
N LYS A 77 -1.04 19.31 -15.70
CA LYS A 77 -1.44 18.27 -16.67
C LYS A 77 -1.12 16.87 -16.14
N ASN A 78 0.06 16.70 -15.54
CA ASN A 78 0.45 15.46 -14.89
C ASN A 78 0.10 15.54 -13.40
N PHE A 79 -0.64 14.54 -12.93
CA PHE A 79 -1.03 14.42 -11.53
C PHE A 79 -0.41 13.17 -10.94
N THR A 80 0.44 13.35 -9.94
CA THR A 80 1.13 12.25 -9.24
C THR A 80 0.79 12.32 -7.77
N PHE A 81 0.48 11.18 -7.17
CA PHE A 81 0.33 11.05 -5.72
C PHE A 81 0.86 9.70 -5.23
N THR A 82 1.16 9.63 -3.93
CA THR A 82 1.59 8.40 -3.27
C THR A 82 0.36 7.67 -2.73
N VAL A 83 0.22 6.40 -3.07
CA VAL A 83 -0.87 5.54 -2.58
C VAL A 83 -0.78 5.43 -1.05
N PRO A 84 -1.87 5.70 -0.31
CA PRO A 84 -1.84 5.66 1.15
C PRO A 84 -1.67 4.24 1.69
N GLU A 85 -1.26 4.13 2.95
CA GLU A 85 -1.27 2.86 3.67
C GLU A 85 -2.69 2.33 3.84
N VAL A 86 -2.85 1.02 3.69
CA VAL A 86 -4.15 0.34 3.73
C VAL A 86 -4.23 -0.53 5.00
N PRO A 87 -5.25 -0.34 5.86
CA PRO A 87 -5.44 -1.19 7.03
C PRO A 87 -5.67 -2.66 6.67
N LEU A 88 -5.22 -3.59 7.53
CA LEU A 88 -5.40 -5.04 7.33
C LEU A 88 -6.87 -5.47 7.28
N ASP A 89 -7.76 -4.74 7.95
CA ASP A 89 -9.21 -4.90 7.88
C ASP A 89 -9.80 -3.56 7.39
N PRO A 90 -10.41 -3.50 6.19
CA PRO A 90 -10.84 -4.61 5.33
C PRO A 90 -9.76 -5.20 4.40
N GLY A 91 -8.53 -4.68 4.40
CA GLY A 91 -7.43 -5.19 3.57
C GLY A 91 -7.36 -4.61 2.17
N THR A 92 -8.32 -3.76 1.79
CA THR A 92 -8.37 -3.04 0.51
C THR A 92 -8.88 -1.63 0.70
N LEU A 93 -8.43 -0.70 -0.13
CA LEU A 93 -8.92 0.68 -0.18
C LEU A 93 -9.27 1.04 -1.63
N HIS A 94 -10.52 1.43 -1.85
CA HIS A 94 -10.99 1.96 -3.13
C HIS A 94 -10.64 3.44 -3.24
N ILE A 95 -10.03 3.84 -4.35
CA ILE A 95 -9.62 5.22 -4.63
C ILE A 95 -10.27 5.67 -5.93
N ASP A 96 -11.11 6.69 -5.86
CA ASP A 96 -11.69 7.34 -7.03
C ASP A 96 -10.81 8.50 -7.48
N ILE A 97 -10.53 8.56 -8.78
CA ILE A 97 -9.79 9.64 -9.43
C ILE A 97 -10.77 10.42 -10.30
N THR A 98 -10.79 11.74 -10.13
CA THR A 98 -11.57 12.65 -10.95
C THR A 98 -10.66 13.70 -11.57
N LEU A 99 -10.84 13.91 -12.87
CA LEU A 99 -10.26 15.01 -13.62
C LEU A 99 -11.38 15.93 -14.10
N LEU A 100 -11.27 17.20 -13.78
CA LEU A 100 -12.04 18.28 -14.38
C LEU A 100 -11.13 19.09 -15.30
N VAL A 101 -11.49 19.21 -16.58
CA VAL A 101 -10.78 20.06 -17.55
C VAL A 101 -11.66 21.23 -17.92
N THR A 102 -11.14 22.44 -17.78
CA THR A 102 -11.77 23.68 -18.27
C THR A 102 -10.91 24.26 -19.39
N ASP A 103 -11.50 24.57 -20.54
CA ASP A 103 -10.78 25.29 -21.58
C ASP A 103 -10.77 26.82 -21.35
N GLY A 104 -9.93 27.54 -22.09
CA GLY A 104 -9.85 29.00 -22.03
C GLY A 104 -11.13 29.74 -22.48
N LEU A 105 -12.12 29.03 -23.02
CA LEU A 105 -13.43 29.55 -23.41
C LEU A 105 -14.51 29.28 -22.35
N GLY A 106 -14.18 28.53 -21.30
CA GLY A 106 -15.07 28.17 -20.19
C GLY A 106 -15.89 26.89 -20.43
N CYS A 107 -15.58 26.09 -21.45
CA CYS A 107 -16.16 24.76 -21.60
C CYS A 107 -15.51 23.79 -20.60
N ILE A 108 -16.33 22.93 -20.00
CA ILE A 108 -15.93 22.05 -18.90
C ILE A 108 -16.24 20.60 -19.29
N ASN A 109 -15.33 19.69 -18.99
CA ASN A 109 -15.55 18.25 -19.11
C ASN A 109 -14.90 17.49 -17.95
N GLU A 110 -15.44 16.29 -17.66
CA GLU A 110 -15.02 15.45 -16.55
C GLU A 110 -14.61 14.05 -17.04
N ALA A 111 -13.62 13.47 -16.37
CA ALA A 111 -13.22 12.09 -16.55
C ALA A 111 -13.01 11.42 -15.19
N TYR A 112 -13.25 10.11 -15.15
CA TYR A 112 -13.23 9.29 -13.95
C TYR A 112 -12.34 8.07 -14.18
N ASP A 113 -11.60 7.70 -13.16
CA ASP A 113 -10.81 6.48 -13.10
C ASP A 113 -10.78 5.97 -11.64
N CYS A 114 -10.32 4.75 -11.41
CA CYS A 114 -10.21 4.22 -10.05
C CYS A 114 -9.04 3.26 -9.86
N LEU A 115 -8.59 3.16 -8.60
CA LEU A 115 -7.57 2.21 -8.17
C LEU A 115 -8.07 1.38 -6.98
N THR A 116 -7.60 0.14 -6.89
CA THR A 116 -7.73 -0.69 -5.69
C THR A 116 -6.36 -0.81 -5.01
N ALA A 117 -6.17 -0.16 -3.88
CA ALA A 117 -4.96 -0.34 -3.09
C ALA A 117 -5.11 -1.53 -2.14
N TYR A 118 -4.12 -2.42 -2.12
CA TYR A 118 -4.14 -3.63 -1.30
C TYR A 118 -3.27 -3.48 -0.04
N ALA A 119 -3.75 -3.96 1.11
CA ALA A 119 -2.93 -3.97 2.32
C ALA A 119 -1.65 -4.79 2.14
N ARG A 120 -0.59 -4.41 2.86
CA ARG A 120 0.59 -5.28 2.97
C ARG A 120 0.25 -6.47 3.88
N PRO A 121 0.84 -7.67 3.67
CA PRO A 121 0.61 -8.79 4.58
C PRO A 121 1.14 -8.46 5.99
N PRO A 122 0.57 -9.02 7.06
CA PRO A 122 1.15 -8.88 8.39
C PRO A 122 2.56 -9.49 8.39
N CYS A 123 3.47 -8.95 9.20
CA CYS A 123 4.84 -9.44 9.31
C CYS A 123 5.18 -9.67 10.79
N GLY A 124 5.65 -10.86 11.10
CA GLY A 124 6.11 -11.23 12.42
C GLY A 124 7.03 -12.44 12.35
N ILE A 125 8.09 -12.40 13.15
CA ILE A 125 9.06 -13.50 13.31
C ILE A 125 8.82 -14.12 14.70
N SER A 126 8.74 -15.43 14.76
CA SER A 126 8.76 -16.24 15.98
C SER A 126 10.07 -17.03 16.05
N GLY A 127 10.64 -17.16 17.24
CA GLY A 127 11.91 -17.86 17.47
C GLY A 127 12.63 -17.29 18.70
N ASP A 128 13.74 -17.91 19.08
CA ASP A 128 14.54 -17.44 20.20
C ASP A 128 15.39 -16.22 19.81
N ASN A 129 15.39 -15.21 20.68
CA ASN A 129 16.16 -13.97 20.52
C ASN A 129 17.59 -14.08 21.06
N SER A 130 18.01 -15.26 21.51
CA SER A 130 19.37 -15.56 21.91
C SER A 130 19.66 -17.05 21.79
N THR A 131 20.92 -17.38 21.53
CA THR A 131 21.37 -18.77 21.36
C THR A 131 22.82 -18.92 21.86
N CYS A 132 23.17 -20.11 22.35
CA CYS A 132 24.47 -20.40 22.94
C CYS A 132 25.33 -21.24 22.00
N GLU A 133 26.66 -21.10 22.08
CA GLU A 133 27.64 -21.86 21.28
C GLU A 133 27.45 -23.39 21.36
N ASP A 134 27.05 -23.90 22.52
CA ASP A 134 26.84 -25.33 22.76
C ASP A 134 25.47 -25.84 22.29
N SER A 135 24.57 -24.95 21.85
CA SER A 135 23.29 -25.27 21.23
C SER A 135 22.97 -24.28 20.10
N PRO A 136 23.78 -24.26 19.02
CA PRO A 136 23.78 -23.18 18.03
C PRO A 136 22.68 -23.31 16.98
N GLU A 137 21.79 -24.29 17.06
CA GLU A 137 20.69 -24.45 16.11
C GLU A 137 19.44 -23.72 16.64
N THR A 138 18.80 -22.92 15.80
CA THR A 138 17.56 -22.21 16.15
C THR A 138 16.60 -22.17 14.97
N THR A 139 15.34 -22.49 15.20
CA THR A 139 14.27 -22.37 14.21
C THR A 139 13.61 -21.00 14.34
N TYR A 140 13.49 -20.30 13.21
CA TYR A 140 12.67 -19.10 13.07
C TYR A 140 11.48 -19.41 12.18
N SER A 141 10.29 -18.91 12.54
CA SER A 141 9.09 -19.08 11.75
C SER A 141 8.30 -17.80 11.62
N TYR A 142 7.48 -17.71 10.59
CA TYR A 142 6.46 -16.68 10.48
C TYR A 142 5.44 -16.83 11.62
N ALA A 143 5.02 -15.71 12.19
CA ALA A 143 4.18 -15.71 13.40
C ALA A 143 2.67 -15.84 13.13
N GLU A 144 2.22 -15.64 11.89
CA GLU A 144 0.80 -15.61 11.51
C GLU A 144 0.46 -16.75 10.53
N ASP A 145 -0.77 -16.75 9.97
CA ASP A 145 -1.19 -17.75 8.96
C ASP A 145 -0.42 -17.58 7.64
N PRO A 146 0.36 -18.60 7.20
CA PRO A 146 1.18 -18.49 6.00
C PRO A 146 0.40 -18.63 4.68
N SER A 147 -0.91 -18.87 4.73
CA SER A 147 -1.73 -19.18 3.56
C SER A 147 -1.70 -18.08 2.50
N GLY A 148 -1.28 -18.45 1.28
CA GLY A 148 -1.21 -17.53 0.14
C GLY A 148 -0.05 -16.51 0.21
N LEU A 149 0.94 -16.76 1.07
CA LEU A 149 2.12 -15.92 1.22
C LEU A 149 3.38 -16.60 0.69
N THR A 150 4.38 -15.78 0.39
CA THR A 150 5.74 -16.20 0.05
C THR A 150 6.73 -15.49 0.97
N PHE A 151 7.85 -16.13 1.24
CA PHE A 151 8.77 -15.73 2.29
C PHE A 151 10.22 -15.74 1.79
N ALA A 152 10.98 -14.74 2.18
CA ALA A 152 12.43 -14.70 2.02
C ALA A 152 13.07 -14.27 3.35
N TRP A 153 14.02 -15.07 3.82
CA TRP A 153 14.72 -14.86 5.08
C TRP A 153 16.17 -14.44 4.83
N LYS A 154 16.67 -13.54 5.66
CA LYS A 154 18.07 -13.12 5.65
C LYS A 154 18.64 -13.12 7.06
N ILE A 155 19.91 -13.48 7.18
CA ILE A 155 20.71 -13.33 8.40
C ILE A 155 21.82 -12.33 8.11
N ASP A 156 21.82 -11.20 8.80
CA ASP A 156 22.71 -10.06 8.57
C ASP A 156 22.71 -9.58 7.11
N GLY A 157 21.52 -9.57 6.50
CA GLY A 157 21.32 -9.17 5.11
C GLY A 157 21.73 -10.22 4.06
N VAL A 158 22.19 -11.41 4.46
CA VAL A 158 22.53 -12.52 3.57
C VAL A 158 21.37 -13.51 3.50
N ASP A 159 20.96 -13.89 2.29
CA ASP A 159 19.88 -14.86 2.06
C ASP A 159 20.13 -16.18 2.83
N ALA A 160 19.13 -16.58 3.61
CA ALA A 160 19.19 -17.71 4.53
C ALA A 160 18.16 -18.80 4.21
N GLY A 161 17.07 -18.45 3.52
CA GLY A 161 16.09 -19.44 3.10
C GLY A 161 14.78 -18.86 2.61
N THR A 162 13.89 -19.77 2.26
CA THR A 162 12.51 -19.50 1.81
C THR A 162 11.57 -20.47 2.50
N GLY A 163 10.31 -20.10 2.65
CA GLY A 163 9.31 -20.88 3.39
C GLY A 163 8.85 -20.18 4.65
N ASP A 164 7.77 -20.67 5.25
CA ASP A 164 7.19 -20.12 6.48
C ASP A 164 8.08 -20.36 7.72
N SER A 165 9.12 -21.18 7.61
CA SER A 165 10.18 -21.31 8.61
C SER A 165 11.56 -21.58 7.99
N ILE A 166 12.59 -21.29 8.78
CA ILE A 166 13.99 -21.65 8.50
C ILE A 166 14.66 -22.17 9.77
N ASP A 167 15.64 -23.06 9.59
CA ASP A 167 16.56 -23.46 10.64
C ASP A 167 17.90 -22.78 10.40
N VAL A 168 18.43 -22.12 11.43
CA VAL A 168 19.71 -21.40 11.40
C VAL A 168 20.69 -22.12 12.29
N ASP A 169 21.83 -22.51 11.72
CA ASP A 169 23.01 -22.95 12.46
C ASP A 169 23.95 -21.75 12.66
N TRP A 170 24.09 -21.32 13.91
CA TRP A 170 24.96 -20.22 14.33
C TRP A 170 26.44 -20.62 14.39
N THR A 171 26.77 -21.89 14.14
CA THR A 171 28.16 -22.38 14.12
C THR A 171 29.01 -21.56 13.14
N GLY A 172 30.10 -20.98 13.65
CA GLY A 172 31.04 -20.19 12.84
C GLY A 172 30.62 -18.74 12.57
N LYS A 173 29.44 -18.31 13.04
CA LYS A 173 29.11 -16.88 13.14
C LYS A 173 29.90 -16.24 14.28
N SER A 174 30.12 -14.93 14.20
CA SER A 174 30.76 -14.17 15.29
C SER A 174 29.83 -14.08 16.50
N PHE A 175 30.34 -14.25 17.72
CA PHE A 175 29.53 -13.93 18.89
C PHE A 175 29.13 -12.45 18.92
N GLY A 176 27.92 -12.18 19.40
CA GLY A 176 27.32 -10.84 19.42
C GLY A 176 25.95 -10.78 18.77
N ASP A 177 25.51 -9.55 18.49
CA ASP A 177 24.20 -9.27 17.91
C ASP A 177 24.18 -9.59 16.41
N HIS A 178 23.09 -10.21 16.00
CA HIS A 178 22.74 -10.55 14.62
C HIS A 178 21.32 -10.10 14.31
N VAL A 179 21.03 -9.88 13.03
CA VAL A 179 19.68 -9.50 12.58
C VAL A 179 19.10 -10.58 11.69
N VAL A 180 17.94 -11.10 12.10
CA VAL A 180 17.08 -11.94 11.26
C VAL A 180 16.07 -11.04 10.58
N THR A 181 16.13 -10.96 9.25
CA THR A 181 15.17 -10.21 8.44
C THR A 181 14.23 -11.18 7.73
N LEU A 182 12.93 -10.90 7.78
CA LEU A 182 11.88 -11.61 7.05
C LEU A 182 11.20 -10.65 6.08
N GLU A 183 11.16 -11.01 4.80
CA GLU A 183 10.34 -10.40 3.77
C GLU A 183 9.15 -11.33 3.47
N VAL A 184 7.92 -10.81 3.64
CA VAL A 184 6.67 -11.53 3.39
C VAL A 184 5.97 -10.88 2.20
N THR A 185 5.69 -11.65 1.16
CA THR A 185 5.04 -11.14 -0.06
C THR A 185 3.72 -11.86 -0.32
N LYS A 186 2.69 -11.08 -0.64
CA LYS A 186 1.37 -11.54 -1.05
C LYS A 186 1.08 -11.11 -2.48
N ALA A 187 0.59 -12.04 -3.29
CA ALA A 187 0.07 -11.77 -4.62
C ALA A 187 -1.47 -11.75 -4.58
N TYR A 188 -2.07 -10.84 -5.34
CA TYR A 188 -3.52 -10.70 -5.51
C TYR A 188 -3.95 -11.19 -6.89
N ASP A 189 -5.25 -11.43 -7.06
CA ASP A 189 -5.80 -12.06 -8.27
C ASP A 189 -5.61 -11.23 -9.54
N ASP A 190 -5.47 -9.91 -9.39
CA ASP A 190 -5.18 -8.94 -10.44
C ASP A 190 -3.69 -8.87 -10.83
N GLY A 191 -2.84 -9.65 -10.15
CA GLY A 191 -1.39 -9.67 -10.34
C GLY A 191 -0.63 -8.64 -9.50
N THR A 192 -1.31 -7.80 -8.72
CA THR A 192 -0.67 -6.87 -7.79
C THR A 192 0.06 -7.65 -6.70
N THR A 193 1.22 -7.16 -6.26
CA THR A 193 1.99 -7.76 -5.16
C THR A 193 2.27 -6.73 -4.08
N THR A 194 2.09 -7.12 -2.83
CA THR A 194 2.50 -6.31 -1.67
C THR A 194 3.49 -7.07 -0.81
N THR A 195 4.46 -6.34 -0.26
CA THR A 195 5.54 -6.92 0.56
C THR A 195 5.64 -6.19 1.89
N SER A 196 5.86 -6.94 2.96
CA SER A 196 6.23 -6.42 4.28
C SER A 196 7.61 -6.93 4.66
N THR A 197 8.35 -6.12 5.41
CA THR A 197 9.64 -6.50 5.97
C THR A 197 9.61 -6.31 7.48
N CYS A 198 10.07 -7.31 8.22
CA CYS A 198 10.22 -7.24 9.67
C CYS A 198 11.57 -7.85 10.08
N GLU A 199 12.07 -7.42 11.23
CA GLU A 199 13.39 -7.80 11.74
C GLU A 199 13.28 -8.26 13.20
N MET A 200 14.18 -9.15 13.58
CA MET A 200 14.38 -9.63 14.95
C MET A 200 15.87 -9.62 15.26
N ASP A 201 16.24 -8.96 16.36
CA ASP A 201 17.60 -9.02 16.91
C ASP A 201 17.81 -10.36 17.63
N VAL A 202 18.93 -11.00 17.36
CA VAL A 202 19.34 -12.28 17.97
C VAL A 202 20.75 -12.16 18.52
N LEU A 203 20.94 -12.58 19.77
CA LEU A 203 22.25 -12.58 20.42
C LEU A 203 22.87 -13.98 20.41
N TYR A 204 24.01 -14.15 19.72
CA TYR A 204 24.80 -15.40 19.76
C TYR A 204 25.90 -15.32 20.82
N ILE A 205 25.85 -16.24 21.80
CA ILE A 205 26.61 -16.15 23.05
C ILE A 205 27.62 -17.30 23.15
N GLN A 206 28.86 -16.96 23.52
CA GLN A 206 29.86 -17.97 23.86
C GLN A 206 29.49 -18.69 25.16
N SER A 207 29.52 -20.02 25.14
CA SER A 207 29.19 -20.81 26.33
C SER A 207 30.32 -20.70 27.38
N PRO A 208 29.99 -20.61 28.68
CA PRO A 208 31.00 -20.43 29.72
C PRO A 208 31.86 -21.70 29.93
N ASP A 209 33.17 -21.52 30.04
CA ASP A 209 34.09 -22.61 30.38
C ASP A 209 33.95 -23.05 31.84
N ALA A 210 33.57 -24.32 32.06
CA ALA A 210 33.52 -24.92 33.39
C ALA A 210 34.80 -25.72 33.69
N SER A 211 35.62 -25.25 34.65
CA SER A 211 36.78 -26.00 35.13
C SER A 211 36.95 -25.89 36.65
N PHE A 212 37.54 -26.91 37.28
CA PHE A 212 37.90 -26.89 38.71
C PHE A 212 39.28 -27.51 38.95
N THR A 213 39.97 -27.06 39.98
CA THR A 213 41.25 -27.64 40.43
C THR A 213 41.10 -28.22 41.83
N ARG A 214 41.48 -29.49 42.03
CA ARG A 214 41.54 -30.11 43.35
C ARG A 214 42.77 -29.59 44.10
N VAL A 215 42.55 -28.91 45.22
CA VAL A 215 43.61 -28.60 46.19
C VAL A 215 43.81 -29.83 47.07
N VAL A 216 45.06 -30.29 47.19
CA VAL A 216 45.46 -31.44 48.04
C VAL A 216 46.11 -30.91 49.31
#